data_AF-A0A6L2NYH2-F1
#
_entry.id   AF-A0A6L2NYH2-F1
#
_cell.length_a   1.000
_cell.length_b   1.000
_cell.length_c   1.000
_cell.angle_alpha   90.00
_cell.angle_beta   90.00
_cell.angle_gamma   90.00
#
_symmetry.space_group_name_H-M   'P 1'
#
loop_
_entity.id
_entity.type
_entity.pdbx_description
1 polymer ?
#
loop_
_entity_poly.entity_id
_entity_poly.type
_entity_poly.pdbx_seq_one_letter_code
_entity_poly.pdbx_strand_id
1 'polypeptide(L)'
;MQDCKPISISFPTNVKLSSKMSPSSEKERMDMSRVPYALAVGRLVEHWEAVKRIFKYLKGNSYVALCFGESNFTVKGYVDSNYTCDLDGSKSTTRYVLTLSGETVRWVSKLQLIVATSTTEAEYVAAAQASKELVWLKMLLEELRHKQEKITLFCDN
;
A
#
# COMPACT_ATOMS: atom_id res chain seq x y z
N MET A 1 -17.77 21.07 2.88
CA MET A 1 -16.82 20.15 3.55
C MET A 1 -17.34 19.73 4.93
N GLN A 2 -18.64 19.40 5.07
CA GLN A 2 -19.22 19.01 6.36
C GLN A 2 -19.27 17.49 6.57
N ASP A 3 -19.03 16.70 5.51
CA ASP A 3 -19.23 15.24 5.53
C ASP A 3 -17.98 14.41 5.21
N CYS A 4 -16.78 14.87 5.60
CA CYS A 4 -15.56 14.07 5.47
C CYS A 4 -15.26 13.34 6.78
N LYS A 5 -15.17 12.00 6.74
CA LYS A 5 -14.70 11.19 7.88
C LYS A 5 -13.23 11.55 8.18
N PRO A 6 -12.89 11.94 9.42
CA PRO A 6 -11.51 12.24 9.77
C PRO A 6 -10.64 10.98 9.68
N ILE A 7 -9.51 11.09 8.99
CA ILE A 7 -8.46 10.06 8.96
C ILE A 7 -7.61 10.22 10.22
N SER A 8 -7.28 9.11 10.88
CA SER A 8 -6.35 9.11 12.01
C SER A 8 -4.98 9.60 11.56
N ILE A 9 -4.64 10.82 11.94
CA ILE A 9 -3.27 11.34 11.84
C ILE A 9 -2.48 10.85 13.06
N SER A 10 -1.16 10.71 12.93
CA SER A 10 -0.21 10.36 14.00
C SER A 10 -0.08 11.43 15.09
N PHE A 11 -1.01 12.38 15.15
CA PHE A 11 -1.06 13.45 16.13
C PHE A 11 -2.22 13.21 17.10
N PRO A 12 -2.00 13.30 18.43
CA PRO A 12 -3.07 13.12 19.41
C PRO A 12 -4.14 14.21 19.21
N THR A 13 -5.41 13.81 19.21
CA THR A 13 -6.59 14.67 18.94
C THR A 13 -6.72 15.89 19.85
N ASN A 14 -5.99 15.90 20.97
CA ASN A 14 -6.07 16.90 22.03
C ASN A 14 -4.92 17.92 21.98
N VAL A 15 -3.99 17.80 21.03
CA VAL A 15 -2.84 18.71 20.92
C VAL A 15 -3.21 19.91 20.05
N LYS A 16 -3.37 21.07 20.67
CA LYS A 16 -3.53 22.35 19.96
C LYS A 16 -2.17 23.01 19.79
N LEU A 17 -1.73 23.16 18.54
CA LEU A 17 -0.56 23.96 18.22
C LEU A 17 -0.87 25.44 18.49
N SER A 18 0.00 26.13 19.23
CA SER A 18 -0.13 27.56 19.51
C SER A 18 1.10 28.32 19.03
N SER A 19 0.97 29.63 18.82
CA SER A 19 2.09 30.49 18.41
C SER A 19 3.28 30.43 19.39
N LYS A 20 3.02 30.08 20.65
CA LYS A 20 4.06 29.89 21.69
C LYS A 20 4.96 28.68 21.45
N MET A 21 4.58 27.78 20.55
CA MET A 21 5.37 26.59 20.17
C MET A 21 6.32 26.86 19.00
N SER A 22 6.38 28.12 18.53
CA SER A 22 7.36 28.56 17.53
C SER A 22 8.70 28.88 18.20
N PRO A 23 9.85 28.69 17.51
CA PRO A 23 11.16 28.95 18.08
C PRO A 23 11.30 30.42 18.49
N SER A 24 11.61 30.59 19.77
CA SER A 24 11.63 31.90 20.43
C SER A 24 13.04 32.46 20.56
N SER A 25 14.06 31.59 20.54
CA SER A 25 15.47 31.96 20.62
C SER A 25 16.22 31.74 19.30
N GLU A 26 17.28 32.53 19.09
CA GLU A 26 18.13 32.41 17.89
C GLU A 26 18.85 31.05 17.82
N LYS A 27 19.17 30.47 18.97
CA LYS A 27 19.75 29.13 19.07
C LYS A 27 18.75 28.05 18.63
N GLU A 28 17.50 28.12 19.09
CA GLU A 28 16.43 27.21 18.61
C GLU A 28 16.18 27.36 17.11
N ARG A 29 16.21 28.60 16.59
CA ARG A 29 16.07 28.85 15.14
C ARG A 29 17.22 28.23 14.36
N MET A 30 18.46 28.37 14.82
CA MET A 30 19.62 27.75 14.19
C MET A 30 19.57 26.22 14.27
N ASP A 31 19.19 25.65 15.41
CA ASP A 31 19.05 24.20 15.56
C ASP A 31 17.91 23.65 14.67
N MET A 32 16.77 24.35 14.58
CA MET A 32 15.68 24.00 13.67
C MET A 32 16.05 24.20 12.19
N SER A 33 16.94 25.15 11.86
CA SER A 33 17.45 25.34 10.50
C SER A 33 18.41 24.23 10.06
N ARG A 34 19.07 23.57 11.04
CA ARG A 34 19.90 22.37 10.82
C ARG A 34 19.06 21.12 10.61
N VAL A 35 17.86 21.08 11.20
CA VAL A 35 16.88 20.05 10.87
C VAL A 35 16.35 20.37 9.46
N PRO A 36 16.42 19.43 8.50
CA PRO A 36 16.15 19.70 7.10
C PRO A 36 14.64 19.77 6.82
N TYR A 37 13.92 20.65 7.53
CA TYR A 37 12.50 20.92 7.28
C TYR A 37 12.30 21.36 5.83
N ALA A 38 13.22 22.12 5.24
CA ALA A 38 13.16 22.50 3.83
C ALA A 38 13.30 21.31 2.86
N LEU A 39 14.13 20.30 3.17
CA LEU A 39 14.25 19.10 2.33
C LEU A 39 13.04 18.17 2.51
N ALA A 40 12.51 18.05 3.73
CA ALA A 40 11.29 17.29 4.00
C ALA A 40 10.06 17.94 3.35
N VAL A 41 9.90 19.26 3.49
CA VAL A 41 8.79 20.04 2.90
C VAL A 41 8.91 20.12 1.38
N GLY A 42 10.11 20.30 0.82
CA GLY A 42 10.33 20.28 -0.63
C GLY A 42 9.92 18.94 -1.25
N ARG A 43 10.38 17.82 -0.65
CA ARG A 43 9.95 16.47 -1.07
C ARG A 43 8.45 16.27 -0.92
N LEU A 44 7.83 16.78 0.16
CA LEU A 44 6.38 16.72 0.36
C LEU A 44 5.60 17.47 -0.74
N VAL A 45 6.08 18.62 -1.20
CA VAL A 45 5.46 19.38 -2.30
C VAL A 45 5.57 18.62 -3.61
N GLU A 46 6.75 18.07 -3.93
CA GLU A 46 6.94 17.23 -5.13
C GLU A 46 6.05 15.99 -5.12
N HIS A 47 5.99 15.28 -3.98
CA HIS A 47 5.10 14.13 -3.80
C HIS A 47 3.63 14.54 -3.94
N TRP A 48 3.23 15.70 -3.39
CA TRP A 48 1.86 16.20 -3.49
C TRP A 48 1.48 16.57 -4.92
N GLU A 49 2.39 17.14 -5.70
CA GLU A 49 2.18 17.40 -7.13
C GLU A 49 2.05 16.10 -7.92
N ALA A 50 2.88 15.09 -7.64
CA ALA A 50 2.76 13.77 -8.24
C ALA A 50 1.38 13.13 -7.93
N VAL A 51 0.93 13.21 -6.67
CA VAL A 51 -0.39 12.73 -6.26
C VAL A 51 -1.52 13.47 -6.99
N LYS A 52 -1.45 14.80 -7.11
CA LYS A 52 -2.42 15.57 -7.92
C LYS A 52 -2.44 15.12 -9.37
N ARG A 53 -1.27 14.83 -9.96
CA ARG A 53 -1.16 14.34 -11.35
C ARG A 53 -1.82 12.97 -11.50
N ILE A 54 -1.62 12.06 -10.53
CA ILE A 54 -2.30 10.75 -10.49
C ILE A 54 -3.82 10.96 -10.44
N PHE A 55 -4.33 11.80 -9.54
CA PHE A 55 -5.78 12.05 -9.47
C PHE A 55 -6.36 12.69 -10.73
N LYS A 56 -5.65 13.64 -11.35
CA LYS A 56 -6.05 14.22 -12.64
C LYS A 56 -6.07 13.17 -13.74
N TYR A 57 -5.09 12.28 -13.79
CA TYR A 57 -5.03 11.18 -14.75
C TYR A 57 -6.21 10.21 -14.56
N LEU A 58 -6.48 9.78 -13.32
CA LEU A 58 -7.59 8.89 -13.01
C LEU A 58 -8.95 9.50 -13.36
N LYS A 59 -9.14 10.81 -13.08
CA LYS A 59 -10.37 11.52 -13.43
C LYS A 59 -10.51 11.73 -14.94
N GLY A 60 -9.41 12.04 -15.63
CA GLY A 60 -9.41 12.31 -17.07
C GLY A 60 -9.55 11.05 -17.92
N ASN A 61 -9.13 9.88 -17.41
CA ASN A 61 -9.16 8.60 -18.12
C ASN A 61 -10.16 7.62 -17.48
N SER A 62 -11.21 8.10 -16.83
CA SER A 62 -12.20 7.22 -16.18
C SER A 62 -12.95 6.31 -17.17
N TYR A 63 -12.91 6.62 -18.47
CA TYR A 63 -13.49 5.82 -19.55
C TYR A 63 -12.51 4.80 -20.15
N VAL A 64 -11.23 4.83 -19.75
CA VAL A 64 -10.22 3.90 -20.23
C VAL A 64 -10.29 2.64 -19.38
N ALA A 65 -10.50 1.50 -20.02
CA ALA A 65 -10.48 0.19 -19.39
C ALA A 65 -9.22 -0.58 -19.79
N LEU A 66 -8.75 -1.44 -18.90
CA LEU A 66 -7.76 -2.46 -19.25
C LEU A 66 -8.44 -3.48 -20.17
N CYS A 67 -7.93 -3.65 -21.37
CA CYS A 67 -8.37 -4.66 -22.30
C CYS A 67 -7.45 -5.88 -22.20
N PHE A 68 -7.96 -6.99 -21.70
CA PHE A 68 -7.26 -8.27 -21.77
C PHE A 68 -7.30 -8.76 -23.22
N GLY A 69 -6.14 -9.03 -23.83
CA GLY A 69 -6.06 -9.59 -25.18
C GLY A 69 -6.54 -11.05 -25.23
N GLU A 70 -6.63 -11.63 -26.44
CA GLU A 70 -6.97 -13.05 -26.71
C GLU A 70 -5.86 -14.05 -26.28
N SER A 71 -5.24 -13.81 -25.14
CA SER A 71 -4.27 -14.73 -24.53
C SER A 71 -4.96 -15.68 -23.56
N ASN A 72 -4.39 -16.87 -23.41
CA ASN A 72 -4.81 -17.83 -22.39
C ASN A 72 -4.82 -17.15 -21.01
N PHE A 73 -6.01 -16.99 -20.43
CA PHE A 73 -6.22 -16.51 -19.07
C PHE A 73 -5.38 -17.34 -18.12
N THR A 74 -4.21 -16.85 -17.74
CA THR A 74 -3.27 -17.56 -16.86
C THR A 74 -3.12 -16.75 -15.59
N VAL A 75 -3.49 -17.33 -14.46
CA VAL A 75 -3.35 -16.68 -13.15
C VAL A 75 -1.95 -16.91 -12.60
N LYS A 76 -1.30 -15.83 -12.15
CA LYS A 76 -0.06 -15.88 -11.36
C LYS A 76 -0.16 -14.93 -10.18
N GLY A 77 0.25 -15.38 -9.01
CA GLY A 77 0.38 -14.55 -7.82
C GLY A 77 1.84 -14.31 -7.46
N TYR A 78 2.12 -13.13 -6.93
CA TYR A 78 3.39 -12.76 -6.31
C TYR A 78 3.07 -12.30 -4.89
N VAL A 79 3.82 -12.77 -3.91
CA VAL A 79 3.65 -12.39 -2.51
C VAL A 79 4.98 -11.91 -1.95
N ASP A 80 4.90 -10.92 -1.09
CA ASP A 80 5.99 -10.30 -0.34
C ASP A 80 5.50 -10.04 1.09
N SER A 81 6.39 -10.11 2.06
CA SER A 81 6.09 -9.73 3.43
C SER A 81 7.19 -8.87 4.00
N ASN A 82 6.79 -7.80 4.70
CA ASN A 82 7.75 -6.91 5.37
C ASN A 82 7.61 -7.05 6.88
N TYR A 83 8.56 -7.73 7.51
CA TYR A 83 8.57 -8.00 8.95
C TYR A 83 8.84 -6.73 9.76
N THR A 84 8.09 -6.54 10.85
CA THR A 84 8.31 -5.44 11.83
C THR A 84 8.44 -4.05 11.22
N CYS A 85 7.70 -3.77 10.14
CA CYS A 85 7.74 -2.46 9.48
C CYS A 85 6.98 -1.38 10.28
N ASP A 86 6.08 -1.79 11.17
CA ASP A 86 5.33 -0.91 12.06
C ASP A 86 6.07 -0.75 13.40
N LEU A 87 6.55 0.46 13.69
CA LEU A 87 7.30 0.76 14.91
C LEU A 87 6.41 0.76 16.17
N ASP A 88 5.11 1.01 16.00
CA ASP A 88 4.18 1.13 17.14
C ASP A 88 3.61 -0.25 17.53
N GLY A 89 3.24 -1.06 16.54
CA GLY A 89 2.62 -2.37 16.76
C GLY A 89 3.53 -3.56 16.52
N SER A 90 4.77 -3.37 16.04
CA SER A 90 5.68 -4.43 15.56
C SER A 90 5.03 -5.37 14.53
N LYS A 91 3.97 -4.91 13.85
CA LYS A 91 3.22 -5.71 12.90
C LYS A 91 3.91 -5.75 11.55
N SER A 92 3.88 -6.92 10.94
CA SER A 92 4.37 -7.11 9.58
C SER A 92 3.36 -6.59 8.55
N THR A 93 3.82 -6.26 7.35
CA THR A 93 2.95 -5.90 6.23
C THR A 93 2.90 -7.04 5.23
N THR A 94 1.71 -7.51 4.89
CA THR A 94 1.50 -8.45 3.78
C THR A 94 1.31 -7.67 2.49
N ARG A 95 2.04 -8.06 1.44
CA ARG A 95 1.79 -7.58 0.08
C ARG A 95 1.62 -8.75 -0.88
N TYR A 96 0.67 -8.62 -1.79
CA TYR A 96 0.60 -9.55 -2.91
C TYR A 96 0.03 -8.86 -4.15
N VAL A 97 0.39 -9.40 -5.31
CA VAL A 97 -0.08 -8.98 -6.62
C VAL A 97 -0.53 -10.22 -7.39
N LEU A 98 -1.78 -10.23 -7.82
CA LEU A 98 -2.37 -11.25 -8.67
C LEU A 98 -2.49 -10.69 -10.09
N THR A 99 -1.93 -11.44 -11.02
CA THR A 99 -1.94 -11.13 -12.45
C THR A 99 -2.79 -12.14 -13.21
N LEU A 100 -3.45 -11.66 -14.25
CA LEU A 100 -4.22 -12.43 -15.21
C LEU A 100 -3.70 -12.09 -16.59
N SER A 101 -3.17 -13.08 -17.32
CA SER A 101 -2.63 -12.86 -18.67
C SER A 101 -1.52 -11.80 -18.75
N GLY A 102 -0.75 -11.63 -17.66
CA GLY A 102 0.32 -10.63 -17.57
C GLY A 102 -0.11 -9.27 -17.02
N GLU A 103 -1.41 -9.00 -16.94
CA GLU A 103 -1.95 -7.75 -16.40
C GLU A 103 -2.32 -7.89 -14.93
N THR A 104 -2.11 -6.85 -14.13
CA THR A 104 -2.45 -6.87 -12.70
C THR A 104 -3.95 -6.67 -12.50
N VAL A 105 -4.61 -7.67 -11.90
CA VAL A 105 -6.06 -7.62 -11.62
C VAL A 105 -6.32 -7.21 -10.17
N ARG A 106 -5.50 -7.71 -9.25
CA ARG A 106 -5.68 -7.45 -7.82
C ARG A 106 -4.34 -7.30 -7.15
N TRP A 107 -4.23 -6.30 -6.29
CA TRP A 107 -3.09 -6.12 -5.43
C TRP A 107 -3.58 -5.72 -4.04
N VAL A 108 -2.81 -6.08 -3.03
CA VAL A 108 -3.06 -5.67 -1.65
C VAL A 108 -1.73 -5.36 -1.00
N SER A 109 -1.70 -4.29 -0.21
CA SER A 109 -0.66 -4.02 0.77
C SER A 109 -1.37 -3.66 2.07
N LYS A 110 -1.31 -4.54 3.07
CA LYS A 110 -2.02 -4.35 4.33
C LYS A 110 -1.20 -4.80 5.53
N LEU A 111 -1.39 -4.12 6.65
CA LEU A 111 -0.82 -4.53 7.92
C LEU A 111 -1.43 -5.87 8.37
N GLN A 112 -0.60 -6.79 8.84
CA GLN A 112 -1.05 -8.06 9.40
C GLN A 112 -1.81 -7.81 10.71
N LEU A 113 -2.87 -8.59 10.93
CA LEU A 113 -3.67 -8.48 12.15
C LEU A 113 -2.91 -9.03 13.36
N ILE A 114 -2.10 -10.07 13.14
CA ILE A 114 -1.26 -10.70 14.14
C ILE A 114 0.15 -10.13 14.07
N VAL A 115 0.83 -10.10 15.22
CA VAL A 115 2.25 -9.80 15.31
C VAL A 115 2.99 -11.10 15.04
N ALA A 116 3.71 -11.16 13.92
CA ALA A 116 4.58 -12.29 13.63
C ALA A 116 5.78 -12.27 14.58
N THR A 117 6.25 -13.45 14.98
CA THR A 117 7.43 -13.62 15.85
C THR A 117 8.72 -13.83 15.05
N SER A 118 8.61 -14.06 13.73
CA SER A 118 9.72 -14.23 12.79
C SER A 118 9.37 -13.70 11.40
N THR A 119 10.37 -13.47 10.56
CA THR A 119 10.19 -13.15 9.14
C THR A 119 9.45 -14.27 8.42
N THR A 120 9.81 -15.52 8.68
CA THR A 120 9.18 -16.71 8.10
C THR A 120 7.70 -16.80 8.45
N GLU A 121 7.32 -16.52 9.71
CA GLU A 121 5.90 -16.49 10.09
C GLU A 121 5.14 -15.38 9.33
N ALA A 122 5.74 -14.20 9.17
CA ALA A 122 5.14 -13.11 8.39
C ALA A 122 4.94 -13.50 6.91
N GLU A 123 5.91 -14.20 6.31
CA GLU A 123 5.83 -14.72 4.95
C GLU A 123 4.70 -15.75 4.81
N TYR A 124 4.60 -16.71 5.73
CA TYR A 124 3.51 -17.70 5.73
C TYR A 124 2.13 -17.05 5.84
N VAL A 125 1.98 -16.03 6.69
CA VAL A 125 0.73 -15.26 6.82
C VAL A 125 0.40 -14.55 5.51
N ALA A 126 1.39 -13.96 4.86
CA ALA A 126 1.23 -13.30 3.56
C ALA A 126 0.82 -14.31 2.47
N ALA A 127 1.54 -15.42 2.36
CA ALA A 127 1.30 -16.48 1.39
C ALA A 127 -0.08 -17.12 1.57
N ALA A 128 -0.51 -17.37 2.81
CA ALA A 128 -1.84 -17.90 3.11
C ALA A 128 -2.96 -16.94 2.66
N GLN A 129 -2.78 -15.63 2.87
CA GLN A 129 -3.75 -14.64 2.41
C GLN A 129 -3.80 -14.53 0.88
N ALA A 130 -2.64 -14.50 0.23
CA ALA A 130 -2.56 -14.48 -1.24
C ALA A 130 -3.19 -15.75 -1.85
N SER A 131 -2.95 -16.92 -1.23
CA SER A 131 -3.49 -18.20 -1.68
C SER A 131 -5.03 -18.23 -1.63
N LYS A 132 -5.65 -17.70 -0.57
CA LYS A 132 -7.12 -17.63 -0.47
C LYS A 132 -7.73 -16.84 -1.63
N GLU A 133 -7.11 -15.72 -1.96
CA GLU A 133 -7.58 -14.79 -3.00
C GLU A 133 -7.37 -15.34 -4.39
N LEU A 134 -6.27 -16.08 -4.56
CA LEU A 134 -5.91 -16.77 -5.79
C LEU A 134 -6.82 -17.98 -6.05
N VAL A 135 -7.22 -18.73 -5.02
CA VAL A 135 -8.26 -19.76 -5.11
C VAL A 135 -9.61 -19.15 -5.46
N TRP A 136 -9.97 -18.02 -4.84
CA TRP A 136 -11.21 -17.33 -5.19
C TRP A 136 -11.22 -16.88 -6.66
N LEU A 137 -10.11 -16.30 -7.15
CA LEU A 137 -9.98 -15.90 -8.55
C LEU A 137 -10.03 -17.10 -9.50
N LYS A 138 -9.48 -18.25 -9.10
CA LYS A 138 -9.61 -19.52 -9.84
C LYS A 138 -11.07 -19.89 -10.06
N MET A 139 -11.83 -19.94 -8.97
CA MET A 139 -13.24 -20.35 -9.00
C MET A 139 -14.06 -19.42 -9.89
N LEU A 140 -13.81 -18.11 -9.79
CA LEU A 140 -14.46 -17.12 -10.66
C LEU A 140 -14.16 -17.38 -12.14
N LEU A 141 -12.91 -17.70 -12.49
CA LEU A 141 -12.54 -18.00 -13.88
C LEU A 141 -13.14 -19.31 -14.38
N GLU A 142 -13.25 -20.33 -13.51
CA GLU A 142 -13.91 -21.59 -13.85
C GLU A 142 -15.40 -21.40 -14.16
N GLU A 143 -16.10 -20.55 -13.39
CA GLU A 143 -17.48 -20.15 -13.68
C GLU A 143 -17.61 -19.44 -15.03
N LEU A 144 -16.61 -18.62 -15.39
CA LEU A 144 -16.50 -17.94 -16.69
C LEU A 144 -15.99 -18.85 -17.82
N ARG A 145 -15.94 -20.17 -17.62
CA ARG A 145 -15.48 -21.19 -18.60
C ARG A 145 -13.99 -21.12 -18.93
N HIS A 146 -13.18 -20.44 -18.13
CA HIS A 146 -11.73 -20.38 -18.24
C HIS A 146 -11.05 -21.26 -17.19
N LYS A 147 -11.08 -22.58 -17.42
CA LYS A 147 -10.45 -23.56 -16.50
C LYS A 147 -8.95 -23.29 -16.35
N GLN A 148 -8.50 -23.22 -15.10
CA GLN A 148 -7.09 -23.08 -14.75
C GLN A 148 -6.55 -24.45 -14.30
N GLU A 149 -5.71 -25.10 -15.12
CA GLU A 149 -5.09 -26.37 -14.73
C GLU A 149 -4.10 -26.20 -13.58
N LYS A 150 -3.30 -25.13 -13.64
CA LYS A 150 -2.27 -24.81 -12.65
C LYS A 150 -2.33 -23.33 -12.31
N ILE A 151 -2.20 -23.03 -11.02
CA ILE A 151 -1.95 -21.67 -10.56
C ILE A 151 -0.64 -21.65 -9.80
N THR A 152 0.17 -20.63 -10.07
CA THR A 152 1.48 -20.46 -9.46
C THR A 152 1.46 -19.24 -8.56
N LEU A 153 1.91 -19.42 -7.33
CA LEU A 153 2.17 -18.35 -6.38
C LEU A 153 3.69 -18.30 -6.16
N PHE A 154 4.30 -17.17 -6.50
CA PHE A 154 5.71 -16.89 -6.26
C PHE A 154 5.85 -16.20 -4.91
N CYS A 155 6.67 -16.78 -4.04
CA CYS A 155 7.03 -16.26 -2.72
C CYS A 155 8.57 -16.25 -2.67
N ASP A 156 9.15 -15.19 -2.11
CA ASP A 156 10.57 -15.05 -1.86
C ASP A 156 10.97 -15.71 -0.53
N ASN A 157 10.79 -17.03 -0.43
CA ASN A 157 11.27 -17.84 0.70
C ASN A 157 12.52 -18.65 0.34
#